data_AF-A0A8H6UMT1-F1
#
_entry.id   AF-A0A8H6UMT1-F1
#
_cell.length_a   1.000
_cell.length_b   1.000
_cell.length_c   1.000
_cell.angle_alpha   90.00
_cell.angle_beta   90.00
_cell.angle_gamma   90.00
#
_symmetry.space_group_name_H-M   'P 1'
#
loop_
_entity.id
_entity.type
_entity.pdbx_description
1 polymer ?
#
loop_
_entity_poly.entity_id
_entity_poly.type
_entity_poly.pdbx_seq_one_letter_code
_entity_poly.pdbx_strand_id
1 'polypeptide(L)'
;MAEQLLLWLNGQVNFRQAYAFTLTNFEESSPDGPGYLVPPPPQNFDRNPHPNWPSSLPRFRLIKSTYDEVEYWALPDLLGLFMSSLGRAPTTASKRNFYLPLTAVYGQWCTKLIRQGIRTWPSVFQCTWTQGGEFHLGASRGGFAPDRGIGSWLAVLDRARYGIIRSPLLQLTNWSQAWTPVIRARGKRGTPFGRCAETYPVRKLLMGKTEEEAAKVHGLALSNRYIHLAPVYDDRLSGRIWENLWNPCDNCQVLISINKGNILNFSRLTGSVGAPP
;
A
#
# COMPACT_ATOMS: atom_id res chain seq x y z
N MET A 1 14.26 15.25 6.70
CA MET A 1 13.00 14.45 6.60
C MET A 1 12.86 13.44 7.74
N ALA A 2 13.85 12.57 7.98
CA ALA A 2 13.78 11.56 9.05
C ALA A 2 13.56 12.13 10.45
N GLU A 3 14.25 13.22 10.84
CA GLU A 3 14.09 13.82 12.17
C GLU A 3 12.69 14.37 12.42
N GLN A 4 12.11 15.14 11.49
CA GLN A 4 10.71 15.61 11.61
C GLN A 4 9.69 14.46 11.56
N LEU A 5 9.96 13.40 10.80
CA LEU A 5 9.13 12.19 10.81
C LEU A 5 9.18 11.47 12.16
N LEU A 6 10.36 11.38 12.78
CA LEU A 6 10.52 10.80 14.10
C LEU A 6 9.76 11.63 15.14
N LEU A 7 9.77 12.96 15.03
CA LEU A 7 8.95 13.84 15.88
C LEU A 7 7.43 13.61 15.67
N TRP A 8 6.97 13.43 14.42
CA TRP A 8 5.56 13.09 14.13
C TRP A 8 5.16 11.73 14.69
N LEU A 9 6.00 10.70 14.50
CA LEU A 9 5.69 9.32 14.88
C LEU A 9 5.84 9.07 16.38
N ASN A 10 6.73 9.80 17.06
CA ASN A 10 6.85 9.79 18.53
C ASN A 10 5.76 10.62 19.23
N GLY A 11 4.75 11.09 18.50
CA GLY A 11 3.62 11.85 19.05
C GLY A 11 3.98 13.27 19.51
N GLN A 12 5.18 13.76 19.18
CA GLN A 12 5.62 15.11 19.55
C GLN A 12 5.05 16.18 18.60
N VAL A 13 4.57 15.79 17.42
CA VAL A 13 3.96 16.71 16.45
C VAL A 13 2.70 16.09 15.82
N ASN A 14 1.68 16.91 15.59
CA ASN A 14 0.34 16.50 15.15
C ASN A 14 0.31 16.02 13.68
N PHE A 15 -0.21 14.81 13.41
CA PHE A 15 -0.36 14.26 12.05
C PHE A 15 -1.19 15.15 11.10
N ARG A 16 -2.06 16.02 11.63
CA ARG A 16 -2.78 17.04 10.83
C ARG A 16 -1.82 17.99 10.12
N GLN A 17 -0.71 18.35 10.76
CA GLN A 17 0.33 19.19 10.17
C GLN A 17 1.13 18.41 9.11
N ALA A 18 1.48 17.15 9.39
CA ALA A 18 2.17 16.27 8.43
C ALA A 18 1.33 16.01 7.16
N TYR A 19 0.00 15.93 7.30
CA TYR A 19 -0.94 15.74 6.18
C TYR A 19 -0.92 16.95 5.21
N ALA A 20 -0.91 18.17 5.75
CA ALA A 20 -0.91 19.40 4.97
C ALA A 20 0.50 19.78 4.42
N PHE A 21 1.56 19.12 4.88
CA PHE A 21 2.94 19.48 4.56
C PHE A 21 3.26 19.43 3.06
N THR A 22 3.79 20.50 2.46
CA THR A 22 4.18 20.57 1.05
C THR A 22 5.70 20.43 0.86
N LEU A 23 6.09 19.73 -0.19
CA LEU A 23 7.48 19.37 -0.48
C LEU A 23 8.36 20.53 -0.99
N THR A 24 7.83 21.76 -1.07
CA THR A 24 8.52 22.96 -1.58
C THR A 24 9.66 23.44 -0.68
N ASN A 25 9.85 22.84 0.50
CA ASN A 25 10.69 23.37 1.57
C ASN A 25 11.99 22.56 1.80
N PHE A 26 12.45 21.77 0.83
CA PHE A 26 13.70 21.02 0.96
C PHE A 26 14.67 21.33 -0.20
N GLU A 27 15.91 21.70 0.16
CA GLU A 27 17.03 21.89 -0.77
C GLU A 27 17.58 20.56 -1.32
N GLU A 28 17.56 20.48 -2.65
CA GLU A 28 18.31 19.75 -3.69
C GLU A 28 19.36 18.62 -3.43
N SER A 29 19.48 17.98 -2.27
CA SER A 29 20.46 16.88 -2.11
C SER A 29 19.89 15.62 -1.46
N SER A 30 19.05 14.90 -2.19
CA SER A 30 18.60 13.53 -1.89
C SER A 30 17.98 12.95 -3.16
N PRO A 31 17.92 11.61 -3.36
CA PRO A 31 17.39 11.03 -4.61
C PRO A 31 16.00 11.59 -4.90
N ASP A 32 15.93 12.48 -5.88
CA ASP A 32 14.79 13.36 -6.17
C ASP A 32 13.73 12.67 -7.04
N GLY A 33 13.96 11.38 -7.37
CA GLY A 33 13.09 10.55 -8.19
C GLY A 33 13.23 10.60 -9.73
N PRO A 34 14.06 11.43 -10.40
CA PRO A 34 14.20 11.44 -11.86
C PRO A 34 14.60 10.08 -12.44
N GLY A 35 15.39 9.29 -11.71
CA GLY A 35 15.77 7.94 -12.11
C GLY A 35 14.57 7.03 -12.40
N TYR A 36 13.44 7.24 -11.70
CA TYR A 36 12.20 6.50 -11.95
C TYR A 36 11.49 6.99 -13.23
N LEU A 37 11.73 8.22 -13.67
CA LEU A 37 11.11 8.80 -14.88
C LEU A 37 11.77 8.28 -16.17
N VAL A 38 12.96 7.68 -16.07
CA VAL A 38 13.72 7.10 -17.18
C VAL A 38 13.69 5.58 -17.09
N PRO A 39 13.61 4.83 -18.22
CA PRO A 39 13.30 5.28 -19.58
C PRO A 39 11.81 5.66 -19.76
N PRO A 40 11.47 6.56 -20.71
CA PRO A 40 10.07 6.94 -20.97
C PRO A 40 9.21 5.75 -21.43
N PRO A 41 7.88 5.77 -21.16
CA PRO A 41 7.16 6.83 -20.47
C PRO A 41 7.51 6.87 -18.97
N PRO A 42 7.43 8.05 -18.32
CA PRO A 42 7.64 8.14 -16.88
C PRO A 42 6.75 7.13 -16.13
N GLN A 43 7.31 6.45 -15.14
CA GLN A 43 6.58 5.57 -14.21
C GLN A 43 7.21 5.69 -12.82
N ASN A 44 6.58 5.16 -11.80
CA ASN A 44 7.10 5.16 -10.42
C ASN A 44 7.78 3.83 -10.05
N PHE A 45 8.27 3.09 -11.05
CA PHE A 45 8.95 1.80 -10.87
C PHE A 45 10.38 1.88 -11.34
N ASP A 46 11.29 1.33 -10.54
CA ASP A 46 12.67 1.19 -10.95
C ASP A 46 12.78 0.16 -12.08
N ARG A 47 13.33 0.58 -13.23
CA ARG A 47 13.30 -0.24 -14.45
C ARG A 47 14.40 0.15 -15.43
N ASN A 48 14.87 -0.84 -16.18
CA ASN A 48 15.77 -0.64 -17.31
C ASN A 48 15.13 -1.09 -18.63
N PRO A 49 15.55 -0.54 -19.79
CA PRO A 49 15.18 -1.07 -21.09
C PRO A 49 15.51 -2.57 -21.19
N HIS A 50 14.63 -3.34 -21.82
CA HIS A 50 14.92 -4.73 -22.11
C HIS A 50 15.88 -4.82 -23.32
N PRO A 51 17.07 -5.45 -23.20
CA PRO A 51 18.09 -5.44 -24.26
C PRO A 51 17.63 -6.12 -25.55
N ASN A 52 16.74 -7.11 -25.45
CA ASN A 52 16.23 -7.88 -26.60
C ASN A 52 14.86 -7.37 -27.13
N TRP A 53 14.53 -6.11 -26.87
CA TRP A 53 13.36 -5.44 -27.45
C TRP A 53 13.70 -4.90 -28.86
N PRO A 54 12.85 -5.04 -29.90
CA PRO A 54 11.48 -5.55 -29.88
C PRO A 54 11.41 -7.05 -30.22
N SER A 55 10.86 -7.82 -29.28
CA SER A 55 10.35 -9.18 -29.49
C SER A 55 9.10 -9.29 -28.60
N SER A 56 8.39 -10.42 -28.53
CA SER A 56 7.20 -10.62 -27.68
C SER A 56 7.43 -10.42 -26.15
N LEU A 57 8.58 -9.88 -25.77
CA LEU A 57 9.05 -9.55 -24.44
C LEU A 57 8.54 -8.17 -23.97
N PRO A 58 8.45 -7.93 -22.65
CA PRO A 58 8.15 -6.60 -22.12
C PRO A 58 9.25 -5.59 -22.49
N ARG A 59 8.87 -4.34 -22.77
CA ARG A 59 9.81 -3.26 -23.10
C ARG A 59 10.81 -2.97 -21.97
N PHE A 60 10.42 -3.25 -20.72
CA PHE A 60 11.21 -2.96 -19.53
C PHE A 60 11.49 -4.21 -18.71
N ARG A 61 12.63 -4.21 -18.02
CA ARG A 61 12.94 -5.12 -16.91
C ARG A 61 12.73 -4.37 -15.61
N LEU A 62 11.97 -4.96 -14.70
CA LEU A 62 11.75 -4.44 -13.36
C LEU A 62 13.01 -4.64 -12.52
N ILE A 63 13.51 -3.58 -11.91
CA ILE A 63 14.59 -3.64 -10.93
C ILE A 63 13.94 -3.73 -9.55
N LYS A 64 14.48 -4.61 -8.71
CA LYS A 64 13.93 -4.88 -7.39
C LYS A 64 15.04 -4.75 -6.35
N SER A 65 14.72 -4.12 -5.25
CA SER A 65 15.55 -4.06 -4.05
C SER A 65 14.99 -5.03 -3.01
N THR A 66 15.84 -5.90 -2.47
CA THR A 66 15.41 -6.86 -1.43
C THR A 66 15.72 -6.29 -0.06
N TYR A 67 14.72 -6.25 0.81
CA TYR A 67 14.86 -5.90 2.21
C TYR A 67 14.08 -6.88 3.06
N ASP A 68 14.76 -7.52 4.01
CA ASP A 68 14.18 -8.53 4.91
C ASP A 68 13.36 -9.56 4.11
N GLU A 69 14.06 -10.20 3.15
CA GLU A 69 13.55 -11.24 2.23
C GLU A 69 12.34 -10.84 1.37
N VAL A 70 12.01 -9.56 1.31
CA VAL A 70 10.88 -9.05 0.52
C VAL A 70 11.39 -8.09 -0.54
N GLU A 71 10.92 -8.28 -1.77
CA GLU A 71 11.27 -7.43 -2.91
C GLU A 71 10.41 -6.17 -2.95
N TYR A 72 11.05 -5.01 -3.11
CA TYR A 72 10.44 -3.68 -3.26
C TYR A 72 10.91 -3.03 -4.57
N TRP A 73 10.03 -2.29 -5.23
CA TRP A 73 10.33 -1.75 -6.56
C TRP A 73 9.49 -0.53 -6.98
N ALA A 74 8.31 -0.31 -6.38
CA ALA A 74 7.53 0.89 -6.61
C ALA A 74 7.80 1.95 -5.54
N LEU A 75 7.77 3.23 -5.90
CA LEU A 75 7.91 4.33 -4.93
C LEU A 75 6.94 4.25 -3.74
N PRO A 76 5.63 3.96 -3.92
CA PRO A 76 4.73 3.76 -2.78
C PRO A 76 5.13 2.60 -1.87
N ASP A 77 5.69 1.53 -2.43
CA ASP A 77 6.10 0.34 -1.68
C ASP A 77 7.34 0.67 -0.83
N LEU A 78 8.30 1.41 -1.39
CA LEU A 78 9.49 1.90 -0.69
C LEU A 78 9.14 2.93 0.38
N LEU A 79 8.21 3.86 0.11
CA LEU A 79 7.73 4.79 1.12
C LEU A 79 7.01 4.05 2.26
N GLY A 80 6.21 3.04 1.91
CA GLY A 80 5.52 2.19 2.88
C GLY A 80 6.52 1.47 3.77
N LEU A 81 7.57 0.87 3.18
CA LEU A 81 8.68 0.28 3.91
C LEU A 81 9.34 1.29 4.84
N PHE A 82 9.80 2.42 4.31
CA PHE A 82 10.47 3.47 5.09
C PHE A 82 9.63 3.88 6.30
N MET A 83 8.35 4.23 6.09
CA MET A 83 7.48 4.67 7.17
C MET A 83 7.19 3.56 8.20
N SER A 84 7.13 2.31 7.76
CA SER A 84 6.95 1.14 8.64
C SER A 84 8.22 0.83 9.47
N SER A 85 9.39 1.27 9.02
CA SER A 85 10.68 1.04 9.67
C SER A 85 11.07 2.11 10.69
N LEU A 86 10.27 3.15 10.87
CA LEU A 86 10.60 4.28 11.76
C LEU A 86 10.37 3.98 13.25
N GLY A 87 9.77 2.85 13.58
CA GLY A 87 9.59 2.39 14.95
C GLY A 87 8.19 1.84 15.20
N ARG A 88 7.94 1.46 16.45
CA ARG A 88 6.63 1.00 16.90
C ARG A 88 5.69 2.18 17.15
N ALA A 89 4.40 1.94 16.94
CA ALA A 89 3.35 2.86 17.36
C ALA A 89 3.38 3.06 18.88
N PRO A 90 2.99 4.25 19.38
CA PRO A 90 2.83 4.50 20.81
C PRO A 90 1.89 3.49 21.48
N THR A 91 2.06 3.25 22.78
CA THR A 91 1.22 2.30 23.54
C THR A 91 -0.26 2.71 23.58
N THR A 92 -0.55 4.00 23.47
CA THR A 92 -1.90 4.57 23.39
C THR A 92 -2.44 4.65 21.96
N ALA A 93 -1.74 4.06 20.98
CA ALA A 93 -2.15 4.08 19.59
C ALA A 93 -3.43 3.27 19.37
N SER A 94 -4.35 3.87 18.63
CA SER A 94 -5.62 3.32 18.21
C SER A 94 -5.78 3.56 16.71
N LYS A 95 -6.78 2.90 16.11
CA LYS A 95 -7.15 3.17 14.71
C LYS A 95 -7.35 4.67 14.48
N ARG A 96 -8.06 5.34 15.39
CA ARG A 96 -8.44 6.75 15.23
C ARG A 96 -7.28 7.72 15.41
N ASN A 97 -6.50 7.59 16.48
CA ASN A 97 -5.50 8.60 16.84
C ASN A 97 -4.12 8.40 16.19
N PHE A 98 -3.85 7.23 15.60
CA PHE A 98 -2.55 6.93 15.01
C PHE A 98 -2.65 6.30 13.62
N TYR A 99 -3.20 5.10 13.50
CA TYR A 99 -3.10 4.33 12.24
C TYR A 99 -3.87 4.96 11.08
N LEU A 100 -5.04 5.54 11.34
CA LEU A 100 -5.83 6.23 10.31
C LEU A 100 -5.19 7.55 9.85
N PRO A 101 -4.77 8.47 10.75
CA PRO A 101 -3.96 9.63 10.37
C PRO A 101 -2.69 9.25 9.60
N LEU A 102 -1.96 8.24 10.07
CA LEU A 102 -0.75 7.74 9.42
C LEU A 102 -1.02 7.26 7.99
N THR A 103 -2.11 6.50 7.79
CA THR A 103 -2.51 6.02 6.45
C THR A 103 -2.87 7.19 5.53
N ALA A 104 -3.52 8.23 6.06
CA ALA A 104 -3.84 9.43 5.30
C ALA A 104 -2.59 10.22 4.88
N VAL A 105 -1.61 10.38 5.78
CA VAL A 105 -0.30 10.98 5.48
C VAL A 105 0.43 10.18 4.40
N TYR A 106 0.52 8.86 4.59
CA TYR A 106 1.12 7.95 3.62
C TYR A 106 0.46 8.08 2.24
N GLY A 107 -0.88 8.11 2.19
CA GLY A 107 -1.63 8.31 0.95
C GLY A 107 -1.32 9.64 0.26
N GLN A 108 -1.30 10.76 0.99
CA GLN A 108 -0.94 12.08 0.46
C GLN A 108 0.48 12.11 -0.10
N TRP A 109 1.42 11.44 0.55
CA TRP A 109 2.81 11.44 0.10
C TRP A 109 2.98 10.54 -1.12
N CYS A 110 2.26 9.41 -1.18
CA CYS A 110 2.23 8.59 -2.39
C CYS A 110 1.72 9.36 -3.60
N THR A 111 0.67 10.18 -3.48
CA THR A 111 0.14 10.98 -4.60
C THR A 111 1.10 12.10 -5.00
N LYS A 112 1.85 12.68 -4.07
CA LYS A 112 2.92 13.66 -4.36
C LYS A 112 4.11 13.03 -5.08
N LEU A 113 4.50 11.81 -4.71
CA LEU A 113 5.55 11.05 -5.41
C LEU A 113 5.12 10.65 -6.83
N ILE A 114 3.83 10.36 -7.03
CA ILE A 114 3.28 9.96 -8.34
C ILE A 114 2.81 11.20 -9.11
N ARG A 115 3.76 11.83 -9.81
CA ARG A 115 3.57 13.10 -10.55
C ARG A 115 2.70 13.00 -11.83
N GLN A 116 2.17 11.81 -12.16
CA GLN A 116 1.46 11.51 -13.41
C GLN A 116 -0.06 11.66 -13.33
N GLY A 117 -0.56 12.23 -12.22
CA GLY A 117 -1.97 12.57 -12.04
C GLY A 117 -2.86 11.42 -11.58
N ILE A 118 -4.11 11.76 -11.27
CA ILE A 118 -5.05 10.92 -10.50
C ILE A 118 -5.30 9.53 -11.09
N ARG A 119 -5.24 9.37 -12.41
CA ARG A 119 -5.44 8.08 -13.09
C ARG A 119 -4.35 7.06 -12.80
N THR A 120 -3.19 7.53 -12.36
CA THR A 120 -2.05 6.69 -12.00
C THR A 120 -1.94 6.49 -10.49
N TRP A 121 -2.73 7.17 -9.66
CA TRP A 121 -2.62 6.97 -8.22
C TRP A 121 -3.09 5.57 -7.80
N PRO A 122 -2.49 4.99 -6.74
CA PRO A 122 -3.09 3.86 -6.03
C PRO A 122 -4.55 4.18 -5.71
N SER A 123 -5.44 3.21 -5.89
CA SER A 123 -6.86 3.36 -5.57
C SER A 123 -7.15 3.26 -4.08
N VAL A 124 -6.31 2.52 -3.36
CA VAL A 124 -6.41 2.23 -1.93
C VAL A 124 -5.03 2.29 -1.28
N PHE A 125 -4.98 2.82 -0.08
CA PHE A 125 -3.85 2.81 0.85
C PHE A 125 -4.24 2.03 2.11
N GLN A 126 -3.30 1.38 2.76
CA GLN A 126 -3.57 0.53 3.90
C GLN A 126 -2.51 0.68 4.98
N CYS A 127 -2.97 0.52 6.23
CA CYS A 127 -2.13 0.19 7.36
C CYS A 127 -2.64 -1.09 8.03
N THR A 128 -1.72 -1.99 8.38
CA THR A 128 -1.97 -3.17 9.21
C THR A 128 -1.05 -3.10 10.41
N TRP A 129 -1.53 -3.51 11.58
CA TRP A 129 -0.75 -3.43 12.81
C TRP A 129 -1.05 -4.60 13.76
N THR A 130 -0.12 -4.82 14.68
CA THR A 130 -0.25 -5.76 15.80
C THR A 130 -0.57 -5.02 17.10
N GLN A 131 -0.98 -5.74 18.14
CA GLN A 131 -1.15 -5.15 19.48
C GLN A 131 0.17 -4.62 20.07
N GLY A 132 1.31 -5.14 19.63
CA GLY A 132 2.64 -4.68 20.05
C GLY A 132 3.10 -3.39 19.36
N GLY A 133 2.24 -2.73 18.58
CA GLY A 133 2.55 -1.48 17.90
C GLY A 133 3.42 -1.63 16.65
N GLU A 134 3.75 -2.85 16.24
CA GLU A 134 4.35 -3.08 14.92
C GLU A 134 3.31 -2.80 13.84
N PHE A 135 3.66 -2.04 12.80
CA PHE A 135 2.74 -1.72 11.72
C PHE A 135 3.43 -1.73 10.37
N HIS A 136 2.65 -2.04 9.33
CA HIS A 136 3.09 -1.99 7.95
C HIS A 136 2.09 -1.25 7.06
N LEU A 137 2.63 -0.38 6.21
CA LEU A 137 1.89 0.39 5.23
C LEU A 137 1.99 -0.26 3.83
N GLY A 138 0.93 -0.13 3.05
CA GLY A 138 0.89 -0.64 1.68
C GLY A 138 -0.06 0.16 0.81
N ALA A 139 0.23 0.18 -0.49
CA ALA A 139 -0.63 0.79 -1.49
C ALA A 139 -1.04 -0.24 -2.53
N SER A 140 -2.28 -0.11 -3.03
CA SER A 140 -2.71 -0.84 -4.23
C SER A 140 -1.82 -0.45 -5.40
N ARG A 141 -1.71 -1.33 -6.40
CA ARG A 141 -0.84 -1.10 -7.56
C ARG A 141 -1.24 0.20 -8.28
N GLY A 142 -0.31 1.14 -8.34
CA GLY A 142 -0.45 2.43 -9.04
C GLY A 142 0.89 2.91 -9.61
N GLY A 143 0.83 3.97 -10.41
CA GLY A 143 1.94 4.73 -10.99
C GLY A 143 2.49 4.17 -12.29
N PHE A 144 1.70 3.31 -12.94
CA PHE A 144 1.91 2.90 -14.32
C PHE A 144 1.03 3.74 -15.25
N ALA A 145 1.61 4.21 -16.35
CA ALA A 145 0.87 4.77 -17.46
C ALA A 145 0.54 3.64 -18.46
N PRO A 146 -0.75 3.37 -18.78
CA PRO A 146 -1.10 2.42 -19.80
C PRO A 146 -0.77 3.01 -21.18
N ASP A 147 0.34 2.59 -21.76
CA ASP A 147 0.73 2.91 -23.14
C ASP A 147 0.62 1.65 -24.00
N ARG A 148 0.14 1.77 -25.24
CA ARG A 148 0.01 0.65 -26.19
C ARG A 148 1.37 0.11 -26.64
N GLY A 149 2.46 0.87 -26.44
CA GLY A 149 3.83 0.51 -26.87
C GLY A 149 4.72 -0.19 -25.83
N ILE A 150 4.23 -0.55 -24.65
CA ILE A 150 5.07 -1.12 -23.56
C ILE A 150 4.99 -2.65 -23.44
N GLY A 151 4.28 -3.31 -24.36
CA GLY A 151 4.16 -4.77 -24.42
C GLY A 151 3.47 -5.38 -23.18
N SER A 152 3.94 -6.53 -22.73
CA SER A 152 3.39 -7.28 -21.59
C SER A 152 3.79 -6.73 -20.21
N TRP A 153 4.19 -5.46 -20.12
CA TRP A 153 4.69 -4.83 -18.89
C TRP A 153 3.74 -4.97 -17.70
N LEU A 154 2.43 -4.81 -17.91
CA LEU A 154 1.43 -4.99 -16.86
C LEU A 154 1.51 -6.40 -16.22
N ALA A 155 1.73 -7.43 -17.03
CA ALA A 155 1.87 -8.79 -16.54
C ALA A 155 3.16 -8.98 -15.72
N VAL A 156 4.24 -8.26 -16.04
CA VAL A 156 5.48 -8.24 -15.24
C VAL A 156 5.20 -7.67 -13.86
N LEU A 157 4.52 -6.51 -13.79
CA LEU A 157 4.18 -5.86 -12.53
C LEU A 157 3.24 -6.72 -11.67
N ASP A 158 2.20 -7.29 -12.28
CA ASP A 158 1.27 -8.16 -11.57
C ASP A 158 2.00 -9.40 -11.03
N ARG A 159 2.93 -9.98 -11.79
CA ARG A 159 3.68 -11.17 -11.37
C ARG A 159 4.64 -10.86 -10.23
N ALA A 160 5.30 -9.71 -10.30
CA ALA A 160 6.16 -9.23 -9.21
C ALA A 160 5.35 -9.02 -7.93
N ARG A 161 4.20 -8.35 -8.01
CA ARG A 161 3.30 -8.19 -6.84
C ARG A 161 2.78 -9.53 -6.32
N TYR A 162 2.36 -10.44 -7.19
CA TYR A 162 1.90 -11.77 -6.77
C TYR A 162 3.01 -12.58 -6.08
N GLY A 163 4.26 -12.45 -6.55
CA GLY A 163 5.42 -13.11 -5.96
C GLY A 163 5.60 -12.82 -4.46
N ILE A 164 5.21 -11.64 -3.99
CA ILE A 164 5.31 -11.22 -2.58
C ILE A 164 4.40 -12.04 -1.66
N ILE A 165 3.20 -12.39 -2.14
CA ILE A 165 2.17 -13.11 -1.35
C ILE A 165 2.03 -14.57 -1.76
N ARG A 166 2.81 -15.03 -2.74
CA ARG A 166 2.79 -16.42 -3.18
C ARG A 166 3.25 -17.29 -2.01
N SER A 167 2.42 -18.27 -1.66
CA SER A 167 2.74 -19.22 -0.58
C SER A 167 2.14 -20.60 -0.87
N PRO A 168 2.65 -21.65 -0.20
CA PRO A 168 2.02 -22.97 -0.25
C PRO A 168 0.56 -22.93 0.19
N LEU A 169 0.23 -22.14 1.21
CA LEU A 169 -1.15 -21.97 1.70
C LEU A 169 -2.08 -21.44 0.61
N LEU A 170 -1.64 -20.43 -0.16
CA LEU A 170 -2.45 -19.91 -1.27
C LEU A 170 -2.61 -20.95 -2.39
N GLN A 171 -1.57 -21.74 -2.66
CA GLN A 171 -1.65 -22.81 -3.67
C GLN A 171 -2.63 -23.92 -3.26
N LEU A 172 -2.68 -24.31 -1.98
CA LEU A 172 -3.60 -25.31 -1.46
C LEU A 172 -5.07 -24.91 -1.59
N THR A 173 -5.37 -23.60 -1.71
CA THR A 173 -6.73 -23.12 -1.96
C THR A 173 -7.19 -23.19 -3.42
N ASN A 174 -6.36 -23.72 -4.34
CA ASN A 174 -6.58 -23.71 -5.78
C ASN A 174 -6.74 -22.31 -6.39
N TRP A 175 -6.31 -21.28 -5.66
CA TRP A 175 -6.23 -19.92 -6.15
C TRP A 175 -4.87 -19.65 -6.79
N SER A 176 -4.85 -18.79 -7.81
CA SER A 176 -3.63 -18.35 -8.49
C SER A 176 -3.73 -16.89 -8.87
N GLN A 177 -2.65 -16.32 -9.38
CA GLN A 177 -2.65 -14.94 -9.88
C GLN A 177 -3.79 -14.67 -10.88
N ALA A 178 -4.02 -15.57 -11.82
CA ALA A 178 -5.00 -15.43 -12.89
C ALA A 178 -6.38 -16.00 -12.53
N TRP A 179 -6.48 -16.77 -11.44
CA TRP A 179 -7.72 -17.36 -10.94
C TRP A 179 -7.93 -16.96 -9.49
N THR A 180 -8.71 -15.90 -9.29
CA THR A 180 -8.97 -15.30 -7.98
C THR A 180 -10.47 -15.29 -7.67
N PRO A 181 -10.87 -15.15 -6.39
CA PRO A 181 -12.28 -14.94 -6.03
C PRO A 181 -12.93 -13.80 -6.83
N VAL A 182 -12.25 -12.65 -6.95
CA VAL A 182 -12.80 -11.49 -7.68
C VAL A 182 -12.89 -11.75 -9.18
N ILE A 183 -11.94 -12.48 -9.79
CA ILE A 183 -12.00 -12.88 -11.21
C ILE A 183 -13.10 -13.90 -11.44
N ARG A 184 -13.26 -14.88 -10.53
CA ARG A 184 -14.34 -15.86 -10.61
C ARG A 184 -15.72 -15.17 -10.57
N ALA A 185 -15.88 -14.16 -9.72
CA ALA A 185 -17.14 -13.43 -9.59
C ALA A 185 -17.39 -12.42 -10.72
N ARG A 186 -16.34 -11.76 -11.26
CA ARG A 186 -16.48 -10.61 -12.17
C ARG A 186 -15.89 -10.82 -13.57
N GLY A 187 -15.37 -12.02 -13.87
CA GLY A 187 -14.72 -12.36 -15.12
C GLY A 187 -13.58 -11.40 -15.48
N LYS A 188 -13.58 -10.89 -16.72
CA LYS A 188 -12.56 -9.98 -17.26
C LYS A 188 -12.40 -8.65 -16.51
N ARG A 189 -13.40 -8.26 -15.70
CA ARG A 189 -13.33 -7.04 -14.84
C ARG A 189 -12.77 -7.34 -13.45
N GLY A 190 -12.40 -8.58 -13.17
CA GLY A 190 -11.86 -8.98 -11.89
C GLY A 190 -10.45 -8.48 -11.64
N THR A 191 -10.05 -8.49 -10.38
CA THR A 191 -8.72 -8.07 -9.94
C THR A 191 -7.88 -9.32 -9.60
N PRO A 192 -6.66 -9.47 -10.16
CA PRO A 192 -5.73 -10.53 -9.77
C PRO A 192 -5.16 -10.31 -8.37
N PHE A 193 -4.60 -11.36 -7.78
CA PHE A 193 -3.89 -11.28 -6.50
C PHE A 193 -2.66 -10.38 -6.62
N GLY A 194 -2.33 -9.68 -5.52
CA GLY A 194 -1.16 -8.80 -5.42
C GLY A 194 -1.41 -7.34 -5.88
N ARG A 195 -2.55 -7.04 -6.49
CA ARG A 195 -2.89 -5.65 -6.85
C ARG A 195 -3.41 -4.81 -5.69
N CYS A 196 -3.88 -5.46 -4.63
CA CYS A 196 -4.47 -4.79 -3.47
C CYS A 196 -3.40 -4.19 -2.54
N ALA A 197 -3.81 -3.27 -1.68
CA ALA A 197 -2.91 -2.55 -0.77
C ALA A 197 -2.33 -3.47 0.32
N GLU A 198 -3.00 -4.59 0.56
CA GLU A 198 -2.72 -5.62 1.55
C GLU A 198 -1.46 -6.43 1.24
N THR A 199 -0.93 -6.34 0.03
CA THR A 199 0.14 -7.23 -0.45
C THR A 199 1.36 -7.24 0.48
N TYR A 200 1.93 -6.08 0.79
CA TYR A 200 3.08 -5.97 1.69
C TYR A 200 2.70 -6.16 3.17
N PRO A 201 1.62 -5.52 3.69
CA PRO A 201 1.25 -5.69 5.08
C PRO A 201 0.89 -7.14 5.46
N VAL A 202 0.20 -7.89 4.59
CA VAL A 202 -0.09 -9.32 4.81
C VAL A 202 1.21 -10.13 4.84
N ARG A 203 2.14 -9.88 3.91
CA ARG A 203 3.42 -10.58 3.88
C ARG A 203 4.22 -10.38 5.16
N LYS A 204 4.22 -9.16 5.71
CA LYS A 204 5.02 -8.84 6.90
C LYS A 204 4.35 -9.24 8.21
N LEU A 205 3.02 -9.07 8.32
CA LEU A 205 2.34 -9.21 9.62
C LEU A 205 1.44 -10.44 9.77
N LEU A 206 1.13 -11.16 8.69
CA LEU A 206 0.26 -12.35 8.76
C LEU A 206 0.97 -13.62 8.30
N MET A 207 1.74 -13.56 7.22
CA MET A 207 2.39 -14.75 6.68
C MET A 207 3.45 -15.29 7.64
N GLY A 208 3.38 -16.59 7.94
CA GLY A 208 4.34 -17.26 8.83
C GLY A 208 4.11 -17.03 10.33
N LYS A 209 3.03 -16.34 10.71
CA LYS A 209 2.63 -16.14 12.10
C LYS A 209 1.81 -17.32 12.63
N THR A 210 1.79 -17.51 13.94
CA THR A 210 0.86 -18.47 14.57
C THR A 210 -0.57 -17.98 14.47
N GLU A 211 -1.54 -18.86 14.72
CA GLU A 211 -2.96 -18.50 14.72
C GLU A 211 -3.27 -17.44 15.80
N GLU A 212 -2.66 -17.57 16.98
CA GLU A 212 -2.84 -16.63 18.09
C GLU A 212 -2.27 -15.24 17.78
N GLU A 213 -1.15 -15.18 17.06
CA GLU A 213 -0.55 -13.92 16.60
C GLU A 213 -1.39 -13.29 15.49
N ALA A 214 -1.72 -14.06 14.45
CA ALA A 214 -2.46 -13.60 13.28
C ALA A 214 -3.88 -13.11 13.64
N ALA A 215 -4.56 -13.78 14.57
CA ALA A 215 -5.88 -13.39 15.05
C ALA A 215 -5.90 -12.02 15.74
N LYS A 216 -4.74 -11.54 16.22
CA LYS A 216 -4.56 -10.23 16.89
C LYS A 216 -4.03 -9.14 15.95
N VAL A 217 -3.96 -9.43 14.65
CA VAL A 217 -3.61 -8.44 13.63
C VAL A 217 -4.84 -7.66 13.22
N HIS A 218 -4.69 -6.35 13.09
CA HIS A 218 -5.74 -5.42 12.68
C HIS A 218 -5.31 -4.68 11.41
N GLY A 219 -6.29 -4.12 10.70
CA GLY A 219 -5.98 -3.29 9.55
C GLY A 219 -7.09 -2.33 9.16
N LEU A 220 -6.74 -1.41 8.28
CA LEU A 220 -7.68 -0.50 7.64
C LEU A 220 -7.26 -0.24 6.20
N ALA A 221 -8.24 0.00 5.34
CA ALA A 221 -8.03 0.36 3.94
C ALA A 221 -8.75 1.69 3.65
N LEU A 222 -8.00 2.68 3.16
CA LEU A 222 -8.45 4.04 2.87
C LEU A 222 -8.43 4.29 1.36
N SER A 223 -9.57 4.73 0.82
CA SER A 223 -9.68 5.09 -0.59
C SER A 223 -8.92 6.36 -0.94
N ASN A 224 -8.32 6.40 -2.13
CA ASN A 224 -7.70 7.60 -2.68
C ASN A 224 -8.69 8.74 -2.93
N ARG A 225 -10.01 8.46 -2.95
CA ARG A 225 -11.05 9.48 -3.02
C ARG A 225 -10.95 10.45 -1.85
N TYR A 226 -10.64 9.96 -0.64
CA TYR A 226 -10.41 10.83 0.50
C TYR A 226 -9.23 11.78 0.27
N ILE A 227 -8.10 11.24 -0.19
CA ILE A 227 -6.87 11.99 -0.48
C ILE A 227 -7.13 13.10 -1.51
N HIS A 228 -7.98 12.82 -2.51
CA HIS A 228 -8.37 13.80 -3.52
C HIS A 228 -9.35 14.87 -3.01
N LEU A 229 -10.31 14.47 -2.16
CA LEU A 229 -11.45 15.32 -1.80
C LEU A 229 -11.30 16.07 -0.47
N ALA A 230 -10.31 15.72 0.35
CA ALA A 230 -10.09 16.29 1.68
C ALA A 230 -8.74 17.03 1.74
N PRO A 231 -8.72 18.37 1.54
CA PRO A 231 -7.48 19.14 1.64
C PRO A 231 -6.97 19.25 3.09
N VAL A 232 -7.86 19.07 4.07
CA VAL A 232 -7.56 19.10 5.51
C VAL A 232 -8.00 17.78 6.12
N TYR A 233 -7.21 17.27 7.06
CA TYR A 233 -7.51 16.05 7.78
C TYR A 233 -8.64 16.26 8.81
N ASP A 234 -9.69 15.44 8.74
CA ASP A 234 -10.84 15.46 9.64
C ASP A 234 -11.23 14.03 10.06
N ASP A 235 -11.04 13.70 11.35
CA ASP A 235 -11.28 12.37 11.93
C ASP A 235 -12.61 12.21 12.67
N ARG A 236 -13.51 13.21 12.65
CA ARG A 236 -14.88 13.08 13.17
C ARG A 236 -15.60 11.91 12.49
N LEU A 237 -16.55 11.23 13.15
CA LEU A 237 -17.27 10.11 12.53
C LEU A 237 -18.09 10.53 11.30
N SER A 238 -18.66 11.73 11.35
CA SER A 238 -19.26 12.43 10.21
C SER A 238 -18.25 12.89 9.15
N GLY A 239 -16.96 12.76 9.42
CA GLY A 239 -15.88 13.14 8.53
C GLY A 239 -15.75 12.18 7.35
N ARG A 240 -15.39 12.76 6.19
CA ARG A 240 -15.21 12.02 4.92
C ARG A 240 -14.24 10.86 5.03
N ILE A 241 -13.33 10.84 6.01
CA ILE A 241 -12.34 9.78 6.14
C ILE A 241 -13.00 8.42 6.42
N TRP A 242 -14.04 8.37 7.26
CA TRP A 242 -14.72 7.12 7.62
C TRP A 242 -15.60 6.61 6.47
N GLU A 243 -16.22 7.51 5.71
CA GLU A 243 -16.99 7.18 4.50
C GLU A 243 -16.11 6.55 3.41
N ASN A 244 -14.82 6.89 3.40
CA ASN A 244 -13.85 6.42 2.43
C ASN A 244 -13.03 5.21 2.91
N LEU A 245 -13.36 4.64 4.07
CA LEU A 245 -12.80 3.36 4.51
C LEU A 245 -13.50 2.18 3.83
N TRP A 246 -12.71 1.20 3.41
CA TRP A 246 -13.18 0.04 2.67
C TRP A 246 -13.10 -1.21 3.54
N ASN A 247 -14.06 -2.13 3.32
CA ASN A 247 -13.91 -3.49 3.79
C ASN A 247 -12.92 -4.24 2.88
N PRO A 248 -12.24 -5.29 3.38
CA PRO A 248 -11.40 -6.14 2.54
C PRO A 248 -12.20 -6.69 1.37
N CYS A 249 -11.65 -6.60 0.16
CA CYS A 249 -12.27 -7.24 -1.00
C CYS A 249 -12.10 -8.77 -0.93
N ASP A 250 -12.80 -9.52 -1.78
CA ASP A 250 -12.82 -10.99 -1.70
C ASP A 250 -11.41 -11.62 -1.79
N ASN A 251 -10.51 -11.03 -2.57
CA ASN A 251 -9.11 -11.48 -2.61
C ASN A 251 -8.43 -11.27 -1.23
N CYS A 252 -8.59 -10.08 -0.66
CA CYS A 252 -7.98 -9.73 0.62
C CYS A 252 -8.55 -10.57 1.76
N GLN A 253 -9.85 -10.86 1.75
CA GLN A 253 -10.48 -11.77 2.70
C GLN A 253 -9.84 -13.17 2.64
N VAL A 254 -9.65 -13.71 1.43
CA VAL A 254 -8.93 -14.99 1.28
C VAL A 254 -7.52 -14.90 1.85
N LEU A 255 -6.74 -13.88 1.50
CA LEU A 255 -5.37 -13.74 2.02
C LEU A 255 -5.31 -13.62 3.54
N ILE A 256 -6.25 -12.90 4.15
CA ILE A 256 -6.35 -12.77 5.60
C ILE A 256 -6.70 -14.14 6.21
N SER A 257 -7.74 -14.81 5.71
CA SER A 257 -8.22 -16.08 6.26
C SER A 257 -7.22 -17.23 6.15
N ILE A 258 -6.57 -17.39 5.00
CA ILE A 258 -5.61 -18.51 4.82
C ILE A 258 -4.39 -18.35 5.73
N ASN A 259 -4.05 -17.11 6.10
CA ASN A 259 -3.00 -16.79 7.06
C ASN A 259 -3.56 -16.59 8.48
N LYS A 260 -4.73 -17.18 8.79
CA LYS A 260 -5.33 -17.23 10.14
C LYS A 260 -5.67 -15.86 10.76
N GLY A 261 -5.69 -14.81 9.96
CA GLY A 261 -6.11 -13.49 10.40
C GLY A 261 -7.63 -13.42 10.60
N ASN A 262 -8.07 -12.62 11.57
CA ASN A 262 -9.49 -12.35 11.77
C ASN A 262 -9.96 -11.24 10.82
N ILE A 263 -10.78 -11.58 9.82
CA ILE A 263 -11.31 -10.61 8.83
C ILE A 263 -12.02 -9.43 9.51
N LEU A 264 -12.72 -9.66 10.63
CA LEU A 264 -13.47 -8.59 11.31
C LEU A 264 -12.55 -7.48 11.85
N ASN A 265 -11.28 -7.80 12.15
CA ASN A 265 -10.29 -6.80 12.57
C ASN A 265 -9.88 -5.83 11.43
N PHE A 266 -10.25 -6.15 10.19
CA PHE A 266 -9.99 -5.34 8.99
C PHE A 266 -11.25 -4.63 8.48
N SER A 267 -12.40 -4.82 9.13
CA SER A 267 -13.65 -4.15 8.73
C SER A 267 -13.54 -2.63 8.88
N ARG A 268 -14.17 -1.91 7.95
CA ARG A 268 -14.10 -0.44 7.87
C ARG A 268 -14.54 0.24 9.16
N LEU A 269 -15.52 -0.33 9.88
CA LEU A 269 -16.08 0.25 11.10
C LEU A 269 -15.40 -0.26 12.39
N THR A 270 -14.57 -1.30 12.33
CA THR A 270 -13.87 -1.79 13.51
C THR A 270 -12.97 -0.70 14.08
N GLY A 271 -13.08 -0.39 15.37
CA GLY A 271 -12.31 0.68 16.03
C GLY A 271 -12.88 2.10 15.84
N SER A 272 -14.15 2.24 15.43
CA SER A 272 -14.85 3.54 15.37
C SER A 272 -15.45 4.00 16.70
N VAL A 273 -15.48 3.13 17.72
CA VAL A 273 -16.04 3.42 19.04
C VAL A 273 -15.29 4.60 19.69
N GLY A 274 -16.04 5.60 20.17
CA GLY A 274 -15.47 6.77 20.86
C GLY A 274 -15.03 7.92 19.94
N ALA A 275 -15.35 7.88 18.65
CA ALA A 275 -15.15 9.02 17.76
C ALA A 275 -16.35 10.01 17.88
N PRO A 276 -16.12 11.34 17.90
CA PRO A 276 -17.18 12.34 18.05
C PRO A 276 -18.17 12.25 16.89
N PRO A 277 -19.47 12.51 17.14
CA PRO A 277 -20.46 12.65 16.08
C PRO A 277 -20.03 13.69 15.04
#